data_AF-A0A9D7E1R8-F1
#
_entry.id   AF-A0A9D7E1R8-F1
#
_cell.length_a   1.000
_cell.length_b   1.000
_cell.length_c   1.000
_cell.angle_alpha   90.00
_cell.angle_beta   90.00
_cell.angle_gamma   90.00
#
_symmetry.space_group_name_H-M   'P 1'
#
loop_
_entity.id
_entity.type
_entity.pdbx_description
1 polymer ?
#
loop_
_entity_poly.entity_id
_entity_poly.type
_entity_poly.pdbx_seq_one_letter_code
_entity_poly.pdbx_strand_id
1 'polypeptide(L)'
;MIEQQIRPLVRFYEQKWHTPIALITSEEDLREWHEVGVAVYLNADATSQFCLDLFGDPLVMESVLVGKVSPTWIVLYGAPRVDVTSNILDAHLPRMCRTFRKRQRESLIDTMQTVAAERKHELAVSLRDDKYELERLCMQVMTLSRKIEGDREILNMFSRAPDFIKAKATRTFVEMMRLVPSCYSHINVVEKSVLAETYPITLEHDGGSYHFEPYVVEVDLDKGKVLITGGTEMNGYIHPHVTDDPNNICWGNISHLVSRLAGELDLHGLLQLVHQLPALLQQQRSVSENREVGS
;
A
#
# COMPACT_ATOMS: atom_id res chain seq x y z
N MET A 1 20.17 29.76 55.61
CA MET A 1 19.56 31.10 55.76
C MET A 1 19.38 31.83 54.44
N ILE A 2 20.42 31.94 53.58
CA ILE A 2 20.35 32.64 52.28
C ILE A 2 19.24 32.08 51.38
N GLU A 3 19.12 30.76 51.29
CA GLU A 3 18.09 30.08 50.48
C GLU A 3 16.66 30.59 50.80
N GLN A 4 16.31 30.70 52.08
CA GLN A 4 14.98 31.18 52.50
C GLN A 4 14.73 32.64 52.10
N GLN A 5 15.79 33.46 52.05
CA GLN A 5 15.70 34.87 51.68
C GLN A 5 15.65 35.09 50.16
N ILE A 6 16.27 34.20 49.39
CA ILE A 6 16.31 34.27 47.93
C ILE A 6 15.10 33.59 47.27
N ARG A 7 14.48 32.61 47.95
CA ARG A 7 13.30 31.89 47.46
C ARG A 7 12.14 32.79 47.00
N PRO A 8 11.76 33.87 47.71
CA PRO A 8 10.73 34.80 47.23
C PRO A 8 11.09 35.48 45.90
N LEU A 9 12.36 35.85 45.71
CA LEU A 9 12.84 36.48 44.49
C LEU A 9 12.78 35.51 43.29
N VAL A 10 13.21 34.27 43.51
CA VAL A 10 13.12 33.20 42.50
C VAL A 10 11.66 32.96 42.12
N ARG A 11 10.75 32.87 43.10
CA ARG A 11 9.30 32.72 42.85
C ARG A 11 8.71 33.91 42.09
N PHE A 12 9.14 35.14 42.41
CA PHE A 12 8.73 36.33 41.68
C PHE A 12 9.11 36.22 40.19
N TYR A 13 10.33 35.80 39.87
CA TYR A 13 10.76 35.64 38.49
C TYR A 13 10.09 34.48 37.77
N GLU A 14 9.91 33.34 38.45
CA GLU A 14 9.16 32.20 37.92
C GLU A 14 7.74 32.62 37.51
N GLN A 15 7.03 33.35 38.38
CA GLN A 15 5.68 33.86 38.09
C GLN A 15 5.67 34.91 36.99
N LYS A 16 6.59 35.88 37.05
CA LYS A 16 6.68 36.99 36.09
C LYS A 16 6.97 36.50 34.67
N TRP A 17 7.79 35.47 34.52
CA TRP A 17 8.20 34.97 33.22
C TRP A 17 7.48 33.70 32.80
N HIS A 18 6.74 33.05 33.69
CA HIS A 18 6.15 31.72 33.47
C HIS A 18 7.21 30.70 33.04
N THR A 19 8.38 30.76 33.66
CA THR A 19 9.50 29.84 33.43
C THR A 19 9.76 29.11 34.73
N PRO A 20 9.75 27.77 34.76
CA PRO A 20 10.14 27.03 35.96
C PRO A 20 11.57 27.39 36.34
N ILE A 21 11.77 27.85 37.58
CA ILE A 21 13.09 28.15 38.13
C ILE A 21 13.34 27.25 39.35
N ALA A 22 14.28 26.33 39.24
CA ALA A 22 14.69 25.48 40.36
C ALA A 22 15.75 26.18 41.20
N LEU A 23 15.48 26.29 42.51
CA LEU A 23 16.49 26.69 43.49
C LEU A 23 17.13 25.42 44.06
N ILE A 24 18.36 25.15 43.65
CA ILE A 24 19.10 23.93 43.97
C ILE A 24 20.14 24.22 45.05
N THR A 25 20.25 23.33 46.03
CA THR A 25 21.21 23.45 47.14
C THR A 25 22.14 22.24 47.27
N SER A 26 21.87 21.15 46.56
CA SER A 26 22.73 19.97 46.51
C SER A 26 23.39 19.83 45.15
N GLU A 27 24.63 19.34 45.13
CA GLU A 27 25.35 19.09 43.88
C GLU A 27 24.72 17.96 43.07
N GLU A 28 24.15 16.96 43.76
CA GLU A 28 23.48 15.81 43.14
C GLU A 28 22.25 16.25 42.32
N ASP A 29 21.40 17.10 42.90
CA ASP A 29 20.24 17.67 42.19
C ASP A 29 20.65 18.52 40.97
N LEU A 30 21.81 19.19 41.04
CA LEU A 30 22.33 19.95 39.90
C LEU A 30 22.83 19.03 38.79
N ARG A 31 23.42 17.88 39.12
CA ARG A 31 23.87 16.86 38.16
C ARG A 31 22.69 16.20 37.45
N GLU A 32 21.58 16.01 38.14
CA GLU A 32 20.34 15.44 37.59
C GLU A 32 19.45 16.47 36.87
N TRP A 33 19.90 17.73 36.75
CA TRP A 33 19.08 18.77 36.13
C TRP A 33 18.93 18.60 34.61
N HIS A 34 17.79 18.07 34.18
CA HIS A 34 17.45 17.78 32.78
C HIS A 34 16.95 18.98 31.96
N GLU A 35 17.43 20.20 32.24
CA GLU A 35 17.07 21.42 31.51
C GLU A 35 15.56 21.71 31.40
N VAL A 36 14.75 21.25 32.36
CA VAL A 36 13.28 21.47 32.37
C VAL A 36 12.93 22.94 32.69
N GLY A 37 13.93 23.77 32.95
CA GLY A 37 13.79 25.19 33.30
C GLY A 37 15.13 25.89 33.48
N VAL A 38 15.11 26.97 34.27
CA VAL A 38 16.33 27.65 34.73
C VAL A 38 16.73 27.12 36.10
N ALA A 39 17.99 26.81 36.33
CA ALA A 39 18.50 26.43 37.65
C ALA A 39 19.28 27.56 38.33
N VAL A 40 19.07 27.75 39.63
CA VAL A 40 19.89 28.61 40.49
C VAL A 40 20.49 27.71 41.56
N TYR A 41 21.77 27.43 41.47
CA TYR A 41 22.50 26.64 42.45
C TYR A 41 23.21 27.54 43.44
N LEU A 42 22.87 27.39 44.72
CA LEU A 42 23.51 28.09 45.83
C LEU A 42 24.51 27.14 46.50
N ASN A 43 25.78 27.23 46.13
CA ASN A 43 26.82 26.40 46.72
C ASN A 43 27.37 27.04 48.00
N ALA A 44 27.26 26.32 49.12
CA ALA A 44 27.92 26.73 50.37
C ALA A 44 29.44 26.50 50.31
N ASP A 45 29.89 25.45 49.62
CA ASP A 45 31.29 25.02 49.55
C ASP A 45 31.90 25.36 48.19
N ALA A 46 32.61 26.50 48.12
CA ALA A 46 33.26 27.04 46.92
C ALA A 46 34.36 26.12 46.31
N THR A 47 34.62 24.96 46.89
CA THR A 47 35.75 24.06 46.55
C THR A 47 35.35 22.83 45.73
N SER A 48 34.07 22.63 45.40
CA SER A 48 33.67 21.51 44.55
C SER A 48 34.25 21.65 43.14
N GLN A 49 35.15 20.72 42.78
CA GLN A 49 35.76 20.63 41.44
C GLN A 49 34.69 20.58 40.34
N PHE A 50 33.58 19.89 40.59
CA PHE A 50 32.47 19.78 39.64
C PHE A 50 31.94 21.16 39.22
N CYS A 51 31.74 22.07 40.19
CA CYS A 51 31.19 23.38 39.88
C CYS A 51 32.20 24.25 39.10
N LEU A 52 33.49 24.08 39.38
CA LEU A 52 34.57 24.73 38.62
C LEU A 52 34.66 24.22 37.18
N ASP A 53 34.29 22.97 36.93
CA ASP A 53 34.32 22.36 35.59
C ASP A 53 33.08 22.71 34.74
N LEU A 54 32.02 23.27 35.33
CA LEU A 54 30.82 23.68 34.59
C LEU A 54 31.12 24.78 33.57
N PHE A 55 30.58 24.65 32.35
CA PHE A 55 30.74 25.62 31.27
C PHE A 55 29.87 26.87 31.47
N GLY A 56 30.46 28.05 31.57
CA GLY A 56 29.70 29.29 31.66
C GLY A 56 30.60 30.52 31.77
N ASP A 57 29.98 31.68 31.62
CA ASP A 57 30.67 32.95 31.79
C ASP A 57 30.97 33.16 33.29
N PRO A 58 32.21 33.49 33.67
CA PRO A 58 32.55 33.73 35.06
C PRO A 58 31.86 34.99 35.58
N LEU A 59 31.30 34.92 36.78
CA LEU A 59 30.79 36.06 37.52
C LEU A 59 31.86 36.51 38.52
N VAL A 60 32.45 37.69 38.29
CA VAL A 60 33.52 38.24 39.12
C VAL A 60 33.04 39.54 39.77
N MET A 61 33.20 39.65 41.09
CA MET A 61 32.92 40.87 41.85
C MET A 61 34.13 41.19 42.73
N GLU A 62 34.60 42.44 42.67
CA GLU A 62 35.77 42.90 43.45
C GLU A 62 37.02 41.99 43.28
N SER A 63 37.23 41.47 42.07
CA SER A 63 38.30 40.50 41.73
C SER A 63 38.14 39.10 42.35
N VAL A 64 36.99 38.80 42.94
CA VAL A 64 36.66 37.46 43.47
C VAL A 64 35.67 36.78 42.53
N LEU A 65 35.94 35.52 42.17
CA LEU A 65 35.01 34.68 41.42
C LEU A 65 33.83 34.30 42.33
N VAL A 66 32.68 34.90 42.08
CA VAL A 66 31.46 34.68 42.89
C VAL A 66 30.53 33.64 42.28
N GLY A 67 30.75 33.24 41.02
CA GLY A 67 29.90 32.25 40.36
C GLY A 67 30.21 32.03 38.89
N LYS A 68 29.33 31.28 38.23
CA LYS A 68 29.28 31.10 36.78
C LYS A 68 27.83 31.22 36.30
N VAL A 69 27.64 31.72 35.08
CA VAL A 69 26.33 31.82 34.43
C VAL A 69 26.36 31.16 33.06
N SER A 70 25.29 30.42 32.77
CA SER A 70 25.00 29.78 31.50
C SER A 70 23.62 30.23 31.01
N PRO A 71 23.20 29.97 29.77
CA PRO A 71 21.83 30.25 29.34
C PRO A 71 20.73 29.59 30.19
N THR A 72 21.02 28.47 30.86
CA THR A 72 20.03 27.65 31.59
C THR A 72 20.31 27.50 33.08
N TRP A 73 21.46 27.94 33.58
CA TRP A 73 21.77 27.87 35.01
C TRP A 73 22.66 29.01 35.52
N ILE A 74 22.54 29.32 36.81
CA ILE A 74 23.44 30.19 37.58
C ILE A 74 23.98 29.37 38.73
N VAL A 75 25.29 29.36 38.91
CA VAL A 75 25.97 28.75 40.04
C VAL A 75 26.66 29.84 40.84
N LEU A 76 26.34 29.96 42.13
CA LEU A 76 26.97 30.93 43.04
C LEU A 76 27.85 30.20 44.06
N TYR A 77 29.07 30.70 44.24
CA TYR A 77 30.09 30.12 45.13
C TYR A 77 30.13 30.81 46.49
N GLY A 78 30.33 30.03 47.56
CA GLY A 78 30.81 30.54 48.85
C GLY A 78 29.80 31.36 49.65
N ALA A 79 28.51 31.02 49.57
CA ALA A 79 27.43 31.67 50.33
C ALA A 79 27.49 33.22 50.28
N PRO A 80 27.39 33.84 49.07
CA PRO A 80 27.51 35.29 48.94
C PRO A 80 26.43 36.01 49.74
N ARG A 81 26.72 37.25 50.13
CA ARG A 81 25.73 38.08 50.82
C ARG A 81 24.42 38.17 50.01
N VAL A 82 23.31 38.35 50.70
CA VAL A 82 21.96 38.27 50.10
C VAL A 82 21.70 39.40 49.12
N ASP A 83 22.25 40.59 49.39
CA ASP A 83 22.27 41.75 48.49
C ASP A 83 23.02 41.44 47.19
N VAL A 84 24.22 40.85 47.30
CA VAL A 84 25.02 40.41 46.15
C VAL A 84 24.27 39.36 45.32
N THR A 85 23.71 38.34 45.99
CA THR A 85 22.95 37.28 45.33
C THR A 85 21.74 37.84 44.59
N SER A 86 20.99 38.75 45.23
CA SER A 86 19.81 39.37 44.63
C SER A 86 20.17 40.19 43.39
N ASN A 87 21.25 40.98 43.45
CA ASN A 87 21.72 41.77 42.30
C ASN A 87 22.13 40.89 41.11
N ILE A 88 22.81 39.77 41.36
CA ILE A 88 23.18 38.81 40.31
C ILE A 88 21.92 38.19 39.69
N LEU A 89 20.97 37.74 40.53
CA LEU A 89 19.73 37.15 40.03
C LEU A 89 18.90 38.14 39.22
N ASP A 90 18.79 39.40 39.68
CA ASP A 90 18.09 40.46 38.95
C ASP A 90 18.71 40.77 37.59
N ALA A 91 20.04 40.72 37.50
CA ALA A 91 20.75 40.97 36.25
C ALA A 91 20.60 39.81 35.23
N HIS A 92 20.61 38.56 35.70
CA HIS A 92 20.73 37.40 34.81
C HIS A 92 19.43 36.62 34.57
N LEU A 93 18.57 36.45 35.59
CA LEU A 93 17.35 35.64 35.46
C LEU A 93 16.41 36.10 34.33
N PRO A 94 16.15 37.41 34.11
CA PRO A 94 15.29 37.83 33.00
C PRO A 94 15.80 37.38 31.63
N ARG A 95 17.11 37.45 31.40
CA ARG A 95 17.73 37.05 30.12
C ARG A 95 17.64 35.54 29.93
N MET A 96 17.89 34.76 30.98
CA MET A 96 17.80 33.30 30.95
C MET A 96 16.36 32.84 30.71
N CYS A 97 15.38 33.39 31.43
CA CYS A 97 13.97 33.06 31.23
C CYS A 97 13.51 33.35 29.80
N ARG A 98 13.90 34.50 29.22
CA ARG A 98 13.62 34.82 27.81
C ARG A 98 14.28 33.83 26.85
N THR A 99 15.52 33.45 27.10
CA THR A 99 16.27 32.50 26.27
C THR A 99 15.63 31.12 26.30
N PHE A 100 15.27 30.64 27.50
CA PHE A 100 14.56 29.38 27.70
C PHE A 100 13.22 29.36 26.96
N ARG A 101 12.39 30.40 27.12
CA ARG A 101 11.10 30.49 26.41
C ARG A 101 11.26 30.58 24.90
N LYS A 102 12.28 31.27 24.41
CA LYS A 102 12.60 31.30 22.97
C LYS A 102 12.91 29.88 22.46
N ARG A 103 13.76 29.14 23.16
CA ARG A 103 14.09 27.74 22.83
C ARG A 103 12.86 26.83 22.86
N GLN A 104 12.03 26.92 23.92
CA GLN A 104 10.80 26.12 24.00
C GLN A 104 9.83 26.44 22.84
N ARG A 105 9.68 27.72 22.49
CA ARG A 105 8.86 28.12 21.34
C ARG A 105 9.42 27.57 20.03
N GLU A 106 10.73 27.66 19.82
CA GLU A 106 11.38 27.13 18.61
C GLU A 106 11.24 25.61 18.52
N SER A 107 11.43 24.90 19.63
CA SER A 107 11.22 23.44 19.72
C SER A 107 9.76 23.05 19.44
N LEU A 108 8.79 23.80 19.97
CA LEU A 108 7.37 23.57 19.68
C LEU A 108 7.05 23.80 18.20
N ILE A 109 7.58 24.87 17.60
CA ILE A 109 7.39 25.15 16.17
C ILE A 109 7.95 24.01 15.33
N ASP A 110 9.18 23.56 15.60
CA ASP A 110 9.83 22.47 14.87
C ASP A 110 9.07 21.15 15.01
N THR A 111 8.61 20.84 16.22
CA THR A 111 7.76 19.66 16.49
C THR A 111 6.45 19.73 15.70
N MET A 112 5.76 20.88 15.73
CA MET A 112 4.50 21.07 15.00
C MET A 112 4.72 20.99 13.47
N GLN A 113 5.84 21.52 12.96
CA GLN A 113 6.19 21.43 11.55
C GLN A 113 6.45 19.98 11.13
N THR A 114 7.16 19.21 11.95
CA THR A 114 7.43 17.79 11.72
C THR A 114 6.12 16.98 11.70
N VAL A 115 5.28 17.12 12.72
CA VAL A 115 3.97 16.44 12.81
C VAL A 115 3.08 16.83 11.63
N ALA A 116 3.06 18.10 11.22
CA ALA A 116 2.29 18.54 10.07
C ALA A 116 2.80 17.94 8.75
N ALA A 117 4.12 17.81 8.58
CA ALA A 117 4.74 17.20 7.41
C ALA A 117 4.44 15.70 7.33
N GLU A 118 4.56 14.98 8.45
CA GLU A 118 4.20 13.56 8.57
C GLU A 118 2.72 13.36 8.23
N ARG A 119 1.83 14.14 8.86
CA ARG A 119 0.39 14.02 8.61
C ARG A 119 0.01 14.33 7.16
N LYS A 120 0.68 15.31 6.54
CA LYS A 120 0.50 15.61 5.12
C LYS A 120 0.93 14.42 4.26
N HIS A 121 2.03 13.76 4.59
CA HIS A 121 2.50 12.58 3.86
C HIS A 121 1.52 11.41 4.00
N GLU A 122 1.06 11.10 5.22
CA GLU A 122 0.05 10.06 5.47
C GLU A 122 -1.23 10.28 4.67
N LEU A 123 -1.76 11.51 4.67
CA LEU A 123 -2.95 11.86 3.92
C LEU A 123 -2.74 11.73 2.40
N ALA A 124 -1.55 12.09 1.90
CA ALA A 124 -1.23 11.93 0.48
C ALA A 124 -1.17 10.46 0.06
N VAL A 125 -0.62 9.58 0.91
CA VAL A 125 -0.61 8.12 0.67
C VAL A 125 -2.03 7.58 0.70
N SER A 126 -2.82 7.89 1.72
CA SER A 126 -4.22 7.45 1.84
C SER A 126 -5.05 7.84 0.62
N LEU A 127 -4.96 9.11 0.17
CA LEU A 127 -5.70 9.59 -1.00
C LEU A 127 -5.31 8.86 -2.29
N ARG A 128 -4.04 8.51 -2.44
CA ARG A 128 -3.56 7.76 -3.60
C ARG A 128 -4.13 6.34 -3.59
N ASP A 129 -4.13 5.68 -2.44
CA ASP A 129 -4.61 4.31 -2.28
C ASP A 129 -6.14 4.25 -2.48
N ASP A 130 -6.89 5.21 -1.92
CA ASP A 130 -8.32 5.37 -2.14
C ASP A 130 -8.66 5.59 -3.63
N LYS A 131 -7.82 6.34 -4.36
CA LYS A 131 -7.99 6.55 -5.80
C LYS A 131 -7.84 5.24 -6.59
N TYR A 132 -6.84 4.42 -6.27
CA TYR A 132 -6.67 3.11 -6.91
C TYR A 132 -7.86 2.18 -6.63
N GLU A 133 -8.38 2.20 -5.41
CA GLU A 133 -9.54 1.40 -5.04
C GLU A 133 -10.81 1.86 -5.80
N LEU A 134 -11.00 3.17 -5.96
CA LEU A 134 -12.09 3.72 -6.78
C LEU A 134 -11.99 3.26 -8.25
N GLU A 135 -10.79 3.32 -8.84
CA GLU A 135 -10.55 2.84 -10.22
C GLU A 135 -10.86 1.35 -10.35
N ARG A 136 -10.45 0.53 -9.37
CA ARG A 136 -10.75 -0.91 -9.30
C ARG A 136 -12.26 -1.17 -9.27
N LEU A 137 -12.99 -0.48 -8.39
CA LEU A 137 -14.44 -0.60 -8.28
C LEU A 137 -15.15 -0.14 -9.57
N CYS A 138 -14.68 0.92 -10.23
CA CYS A 138 -15.22 1.37 -11.50
C CYS A 138 -15.11 0.29 -12.59
N MET A 139 -13.97 -0.40 -12.69
CA MET A 139 -13.80 -1.52 -13.62
C MET A 139 -14.75 -2.68 -13.31
N GLN A 140 -14.98 -2.98 -12.03
CA GLN A 140 -15.95 -4.00 -11.62
C GLN A 140 -17.39 -3.62 -12.02
N VAL A 141 -17.79 -2.36 -11.80
CA VAL A 141 -19.11 -1.85 -12.22
C VAL A 141 -19.27 -1.92 -13.73
N MET A 142 -18.26 -1.53 -14.52
CA MET A 142 -18.32 -1.66 -15.99
C MET A 142 -18.47 -3.12 -16.43
N THR A 143 -17.77 -4.05 -15.78
CA THR A 143 -17.84 -5.48 -16.08
C THR A 143 -19.24 -6.03 -15.80
N LEU A 144 -19.80 -5.71 -14.62
CA LEU A 144 -21.16 -6.10 -14.24
C LEU A 144 -22.21 -5.47 -15.16
N SER A 145 -22.04 -4.20 -15.56
CA SER A 145 -22.95 -3.53 -16.48
C SER A 145 -22.97 -4.20 -17.86
N ARG A 146 -21.81 -4.61 -18.40
CA ARG A 146 -21.75 -5.38 -19.65
C ARG A 146 -22.45 -6.73 -19.53
N LYS A 147 -22.25 -7.41 -18.38
CA LYS A 147 -22.92 -8.68 -18.09
C LYS A 147 -24.45 -8.51 -18.07
N ILE A 148 -24.97 -7.51 -17.36
CA ILE A 148 -26.40 -7.22 -17.28
C ILE A 148 -26.99 -6.97 -18.67
N GLU A 149 -26.29 -6.21 -19.51
CA GLU A 149 -26.80 -5.93 -20.86
C GLU A 149 -26.79 -7.19 -21.74
N GLY A 150 -25.75 -8.01 -21.66
CA GLY A 150 -25.73 -9.33 -22.31
C GLY A 150 -26.88 -10.23 -21.84
N ASP A 151 -27.11 -10.30 -20.53
CA ASP A 151 -28.20 -11.09 -19.95
C ASP A 151 -29.58 -10.57 -20.42
N ARG A 152 -29.75 -9.26 -20.59
CA ARG A 152 -30.98 -8.65 -21.14
C ARG A 152 -31.18 -8.99 -22.61
N GLU A 153 -30.13 -8.94 -23.42
CA GLU A 153 -30.19 -9.31 -24.84
C GLU A 153 -30.59 -10.79 -25.01
N ILE A 154 -29.98 -11.66 -24.20
CA ILE A 154 -30.31 -13.09 -24.14
C ILE A 154 -31.78 -13.29 -23.72
N LEU A 155 -32.22 -12.62 -22.66
CA LEU A 155 -33.61 -12.70 -22.20
C LEU A 155 -34.59 -12.22 -23.28
N ASN A 156 -34.27 -11.10 -23.95
CA ASN A 156 -35.09 -10.55 -25.02
C ASN A 156 -35.18 -11.55 -26.20
N MET A 157 -34.08 -12.20 -26.56
CA MET A 157 -34.09 -13.26 -27.57
C MET A 157 -35.06 -14.38 -27.24
N PHE A 158 -35.05 -14.87 -25.99
CA PHE A 158 -35.94 -15.95 -25.55
C PHE A 158 -37.40 -15.51 -25.38
N SER A 159 -37.66 -14.22 -25.19
CA SER A 159 -39.02 -13.67 -25.13
C SER A 159 -39.72 -13.56 -26.49
N ARG A 160 -38.98 -13.74 -27.60
CA ARG A 160 -39.54 -13.66 -28.96
C ARG A 160 -40.38 -14.88 -29.32
N ALA A 161 -41.22 -14.74 -30.34
CA ALA A 161 -42.08 -15.81 -30.84
C ALA A 161 -41.27 -17.08 -31.21
N PRO A 162 -41.84 -18.29 -31.02
CA PRO A 162 -41.14 -19.56 -31.30
C PRO A 162 -40.52 -19.66 -32.70
N ASP A 163 -41.15 -19.05 -33.71
CA ASP A 163 -40.65 -19.02 -35.08
C ASP A 163 -39.28 -18.33 -35.20
N PHE A 164 -39.05 -17.30 -34.38
CA PHE A 164 -37.75 -16.61 -34.33
C PHE A 164 -36.65 -17.53 -33.80
N ILE A 165 -36.94 -18.29 -32.74
CA ILE A 165 -36.00 -19.26 -32.16
C ILE A 165 -35.68 -20.35 -33.19
N LYS A 166 -36.70 -20.87 -33.88
CA LYS A 166 -36.53 -21.85 -34.96
C LYS A 166 -35.65 -21.33 -36.09
N ALA A 167 -35.88 -20.10 -36.54
CA ALA A 167 -35.08 -19.47 -37.59
C ALA A 167 -33.62 -19.28 -37.14
N LYS A 168 -33.39 -18.81 -35.91
CA LYS A 168 -32.05 -18.68 -35.34
C LYS A 168 -31.35 -20.03 -35.24
N ALA A 169 -31.99 -21.04 -34.65
CA ALA A 169 -31.42 -22.39 -34.52
C ALA A 169 -31.05 -23.00 -35.88
N THR A 170 -31.90 -22.82 -36.89
CA THR A 170 -31.62 -23.28 -38.27
C THR A 170 -30.38 -22.59 -38.84
N ARG A 171 -30.26 -21.28 -38.65
CA ARG A 171 -29.09 -20.52 -39.09
C ARG A 171 -27.82 -20.94 -38.36
N THR A 172 -27.87 -21.04 -37.04
CA THR A 172 -26.75 -21.48 -36.19
C THR A 172 -26.28 -22.88 -36.61
N PHE A 173 -27.20 -23.80 -36.88
CA PHE A 173 -26.86 -25.13 -37.39
C PHE A 173 -26.11 -25.06 -38.71
N VAL A 174 -26.62 -24.30 -39.70
CA VAL A 174 -25.94 -24.14 -41.00
C VAL A 174 -24.55 -23.53 -40.83
N GLU A 175 -24.39 -22.53 -39.96
CA GLU A 175 -23.10 -21.91 -39.67
C GLU A 175 -22.14 -22.91 -39.02
N MET A 176 -22.57 -23.66 -37.99
CA MET A 176 -21.76 -24.71 -37.36
C MET A 176 -21.29 -25.77 -38.38
N MET A 177 -22.17 -26.19 -39.30
CA MET A 177 -21.80 -27.19 -40.31
C MET A 177 -20.72 -26.68 -41.28
N ARG A 178 -20.47 -25.37 -41.39
CA ARG A 178 -19.34 -24.84 -42.17
C ARG A 178 -17.98 -25.13 -41.54
N LEU A 179 -17.95 -25.44 -40.24
CA LEU A 179 -16.73 -25.87 -39.55
C LEU A 179 -16.39 -27.33 -39.84
N VAL A 180 -17.28 -28.08 -40.49
CA VAL A 180 -17.07 -29.46 -40.93
C VAL A 180 -16.89 -29.48 -42.45
N PRO A 181 -15.84 -30.13 -42.99
CA PRO A 181 -14.79 -30.89 -42.30
C PRO A 181 -13.54 -30.05 -41.98
N SER A 182 -13.60 -28.72 -42.00
CA SER A 182 -12.38 -27.90 -41.94
C SER A 182 -11.70 -27.88 -40.57
N CYS A 183 -12.48 -27.79 -39.50
CA CYS A 183 -11.99 -27.66 -38.12
C CYS A 183 -12.38 -28.88 -37.28
N TYR A 184 -13.54 -29.47 -37.55
CA TYR A 184 -14.11 -30.60 -36.82
C TYR A 184 -14.37 -31.77 -37.76
N SER A 185 -14.12 -32.99 -37.27
CA SER A 185 -14.39 -34.22 -38.01
C SER A 185 -15.89 -34.43 -38.15
N HIS A 186 -16.64 -34.13 -37.10
CA HIS A 186 -18.09 -34.10 -37.08
C HIS A 186 -18.62 -33.29 -35.90
N ILE A 187 -19.88 -32.90 -36.00
CA ILE A 187 -20.61 -32.19 -34.94
C ILE A 187 -21.98 -32.85 -34.79
N ASN A 188 -22.26 -33.33 -33.58
CA ASN A 188 -23.50 -34.00 -33.21
C ASN A 188 -24.28 -33.16 -32.19
N VAL A 189 -25.60 -33.19 -32.28
CA VAL A 189 -26.50 -32.64 -31.25
C VAL A 189 -27.12 -33.79 -30.49
N VAL A 190 -26.84 -33.88 -29.19
CA VAL A 190 -27.32 -34.96 -28.31
C VAL A 190 -28.06 -34.32 -27.15
N GLU A 191 -29.36 -34.57 -27.07
CA GLU A 191 -30.24 -33.98 -26.06
C GLU A 191 -30.13 -32.44 -25.99
N LYS A 192 -29.48 -31.92 -24.95
CA LYS A 192 -29.23 -30.49 -24.70
C LYS A 192 -27.76 -30.12 -24.89
N SER A 193 -26.96 -30.96 -25.52
CA SER A 193 -25.54 -30.73 -25.75
C SER A 193 -25.19 -30.74 -27.23
N VAL A 194 -24.20 -29.95 -27.59
CA VAL A 194 -23.52 -30.02 -28.90
C VAL A 194 -22.13 -30.59 -28.69
N LEU A 195 -21.85 -31.71 -29.33
CA LEU A 195 -20.58 -32.42 -29.29
C LEU A 195 -19.85 -32.19 -30.60
N ALA A 196 -18.66 -31.60 -30.55
CA ALA A 196 -17.83 -31.33 -31.70
C ALA A 196 -16.47 -32.03 -31.53
N GLU A 197 -16.18 -33.02 -32.36
CA GLU A 197 -14.94 -33.79 -32.31
C GLU A 197 -13.91 -33.21 -33.28
N THR A 198 -12.70 -32.94 -32.80
CA THR A 198 -11.62 -32.40 -33.65
C THR A 198 -10.94 -33.49 -34.46
N TYR A 199 -10.10 -33.07 -35.41
CA TYR A 199 -9.08 -33.95 -35.97
C TYR A 199 -7.90 -34.09 -34.99
N PRO A 200 -7.06 -35.13 -35.13
CA PRO A 200 -5.77 -35.15 -34.45
C PRO A 200 -4.93 -33.97 -34.93
N ILE A 201 -4.22 -33.33 -34.00
CA ILE A 201 -3.43 -32.13 -34.27
C ILE A 201 -1.97 -32.45 -34.03
N THR A 202 -1.12 -32.23 -35.04
CA THR A 202 0.34 -32.27 -34.84
C THR A 202 0.87 -30.85 -34.78
N LEU A 203 1.51 -30.48 -33.68
CA LEU A 203 2.12 -29.18 -33.46
C LEU A 203 3.65 -29.33 -33.48
N GLU A 204 4.33 -28.53 -34.29
CA GLU A 204 5.79 -28.42 -34.25
C GLU A 204 6.19 -27.22 -33.40
N HIS A 205 7.02 -27.44 -32.39
CA HIS A 205 7.51 -26.38 -31.49
C HIS A 205 8.88 -26.76 -30.94
N ASP A 206 9.84 -25.84 -30.99
CA ASP A 206 11.23 -26.00 -30.52
C ASP A 206 11.94 -27.26 -31.07
N GLY A 207 11.65 -27.60 -32.33
CA GLY A 207 12.20 -28.79 -32.98
C GLY A 207 11.57 -30.12 -32.52
N GLY A 208 10.62 -30.07 -31.58
CA GLY A 208 9.76 -31.19 -31.20
C GLY A 208 8.48 -31.23 -32.02
N SER A 209 7.96 -32.44 -32.25
CA SER A 209 6.64 -32.68 -32.84
C SER A 209 5.72 -33.27 -31.78
N TYR A 210 4.63 -32.57 -31.48
CA TYR A 210 3.66 -32.93 -30.45
C TYR A 210 2.37 -33.36 -31.13
N HIS A 211 1.97 -34.61 -30.96
CA HIS A 211 0.75 -35.14 -31.59
C HIS A 211 -0.37 -35.27 -30.56
N PHE A 212 -1.43 -34.51 -30.75
CA PHE A 212 -2.62 -34.55 -29.92
C PHE A 212 -3.67 -35.42 -30.60
N GLU A 213 -4.13 -36.44 -29.88
CA GLU A 213 -5.30 -37.21 -30.26
C GLU A 213 -6.54 -36.31 -30.36
N PRO A 214 -7.58 -36.72 -31.11
CA PRO A 214 -8.85 -36.01 -31.16
C PRO A 214 -9.39 -35.72 -29.76
N TYR A 215 -9.95 -34.52 -29.58
CA TYR A 215 -10.70 -34.17 -28.39
C TYR A 215 -12.13 -33.77 -28.76
N VAL A 216 -13.03 -33.94 -27.81
CA VAL A 216 -14.44 -33.60 -27.95
C VAL A 216 -14.71 -32.33 -27.16
N VAL A 217 -15.19 -31.32 -27.86
CA VAL A 217 -15.74 -30.11 -27.27
C VAL A 217 -17.24 -30.33 -27.08
N GLU A 218 -17.68 -30.39 -25.82
CA GLU A 218 -19.10 -30.42 -25.47
C GLU A 218 -19.56 -29.03 -25.04
N VAL A 219 -20.67 -28.57 -25.62
CA VAL A 219 -21.36 -27.35 -25.21
C VAL A 219 -22.74 -27.72 -24.66
N ASP A 220 -22.91 -27.63 -23.34
CA ASP A 220 -24.20 -27.79 -22.65
C ASP A 220 -25.04 -26.52 -22.90
N LEU A 221 -26.09 -26.66 -23.71
CA LEU A 221 -26.97 -25.56 -24.13
C LEU A 221 -27.88 -25.07 -23.00
N ASP A 222 -28.11 -25.89 -21.97
CA ASP A 222 -28.95 -25.53 -20.82
C ASP A 222 -28.16 -24.67 -19.83
N LYS A 223 -26.91 -25.08 -19.58
CA LYS A 223 -26.03 -24.41 -18.61
C LYS A 223 -25.13 -23.35 -19.24
N GLY A 224 -25.06 -23.29 -20.58
CA GLY A 224 -24.09 -22.46 -21.30
C GLY A 224 -22.65 -22.82 -20.95
N LYS A 225 -22.38 -24.10 -20.66
CA LYS A 225 -21.08 -24.58 -20.18
C LYS A 225 -20.34 -25.27 -21.32
N VAL A 226 -19.04 -25.01 -21.41
CA VAL A 226 -18.14 -25.70 -22.34
C VAL A 226 -17.27 -26.68 -21.57
N LEU A 227 -17.17 -27.90 -22.09
CA LEU A 227 -16.36 -29.00 -21.58
C LEU A 227 -15.46 -29.47 -22.71
N ILE A 228 -14.26 -29.90 -22.38
CA ILE A 228 -13.31 -30.49 -23.34
C ILE A 228 -12.85 -31.81 -22.73
N THR A 229 -13.02 -32.89 -23.48
CA THR A 229 -12.67 -34.25 -23.06
C THR A 229 -11.77 -34.89 -24.12
N GLY A 230 -10.85 -35.76 -23.68
CA GLY A 230 -9.87 -36.40 -24.57
C GLY A 230 -8.68 -35.50 -24.92
N GLY A 231 -7.63 -36.10 -25.50
CA GLY A 231 -6.43 -35.39 -25.96
C GLY A 231 -5.59 -34.69 -24.88
N THR A 232 -5.79 -35.00 -23.59
CA THR A 232 -5.15 -34.30 -22.45
C THR A 232 -3.72 -34.72 -22.16
N GLU A 233 -3.33 -35.94 -22.54
CA GLU A 233 -1.99 -36.49 -22.31
C GLU A 233 -1.40 -37.08 -23.60
N MET A 234 -0.22 -36.59 -24.01
CA MET A 234 0.65 -37.30 -24.94
C MET A 234 2.08 -37.34 -24.38
N ASN A 235 2.61 -38.55 -24.17
CA ASN A 235 3.97 -38.77 -23.66
C ASN A 235 4.32 -37.99 -22.38
N GLY A 236 3.34 -37.76 -21.50
CA GLY A 236 3.51 -37.04 -20.23
C GLY A 236 3.42 -35.51 -20.32
N TYR A 237 3.09 -34.94 -21.48
CA TYR A 237 2.82 -33.51 -21.63
C TYR A 237 1.33 -33.23 -21.51
N ILE A 238 0.97 -32.42 -20.51
CA ILE A 238 -0.40 -31.96 -20.25
C ILE A 238 -0.74 -30.84 -21.23
N HIS A 239 -1.90 -30.93 -21.90
CA HIS A 239 -2.41 -29.80 -22.68
C HIS A 239 -2.60 -28.58 -21.75
N PRO A 240 -1.88 -27.46 -21.93
CA PRO A 240 -1.64 -26.46 -20.88
C PRO A 240 -2.88 -25.75 -20.30
N HIS A 241 -4.06 -26.01 -20.87
CA HIS A 241 -5.34 -25.42 -20.46
C HIS A 241 -6.50 -26.43 -20.38
N VAL A 242 -6.26 -27.71 -20.69
CA VAL A 242 -7.25 -28.79 -20.56
C VAL A 242 -6.70 -29.77 -19.54
N THR A 243 -7.25 -29.72 -18.33
CA THR A 243 -6.88 -30.63 -17.25
C THR A 243 -7.62 -31.96 -17.37
N ASP A 244 -7.21 -32.98 -16.61
CA ASP A 244 -7.95 -34.25 -16.50
C ASP A 244 -9.38 -34.05 -15.97
N ASP A 245 -9.65 -32.93 -15.29
CA ASP A 245 -11.02 -32.50 -15.03
C ASP A 245 -11.57 -31.72 -16.24
N PRO A 246 -12.52 -32.28 -17.00
CA PRO A 246 -13.11 -31.63 -18.17
C PRO A 246 -13.91 -30.36 -17.82
N ASN A 247 -14.19 -30.13 -16.53
CA ASN A 247 -14.87 -28.93 -16.06
C ASN A 247 -13.94 -27.74 -15.77
N ASN A 248 -12.62 -27.96 -15.74
CA ASN A 248 -11.65 -26.96 -15.30
C ASN A 248 -10.75 -26.51 -16.45
N ILE A 249 -11.35 -25.90 -17.47
CA ILE A 249 -10.63 -25.37 -18.63
C ILE A 249 -10.12 -23.97 -18.31
N CYS A 250 -8.82 -23.76 -18.47
CA CYS A 250 -8.22 -22.45 -18.28
C CYS A 250 -8.34 -21.59 -19.55
N TRP A 251 -9.39 -20.77 -19.63
CA TRP A 251 -9.64 -19.91 -20.80
C TRP A 251 -8.77 -18.64 -20.88
N GLY A 252 -7.96 -18.34 -19.84
CA GLY A 252 -7.16 -17.12 -19.79
C GLY A 252 -7.97 -15.84 -20.02
N ASN A 253 -7.46 -14.96 -20.90
CA ASN A 253 -8.09 -13.68 -21.22
C ASN A 253 -9.36 -13.79 -22.08
N ILE A 254 -9.63 -14.93 -22.73
CA ILE A 254 -10.83 -15.13 -23.57
C ILE A 254 -12.02 -15.71 -22.80
N SER A 255 -11.89 -15.97 -21.51
CA SER A 255 -12.97 -16.51 -20.64
C SER A 255 -14.30 -15.76 -20.79
N HIS A 256 -14.26 -14.43 -20.74
CA HIS A 256 -15.44 -13.58 -20.90
C HIS A 256 -16.12 -13.72 -22.28
N LEU A 257 -15.33 -13.92 -23.34
CA LEU A 257 -15.82 -14.11 -24.70
C LEU A 257 -16.46 -15.49 -24.85
N VAL A 258 -15.85 -16.54 -24.30
CA VAL A 258 -16.42 -17.90 -24.23
C VAL A 258 -17.77 -17.88 -23.53
N SER A 259 -17.86 -17.27 -22.34
CA SER A 259 -19.12 -17.17 -21.60
C SER A 259 -20.20 -16.39 -22.37
N ARG A 260 -19.80 -15.31 -23.06
CA ARG A 260 -20.74 -14.52 -23.87
C ARG A 260 -21.27 -15.33 -25.05
N LEU A 261 -20.40 -15.95 -25.85
CA LEU A 261 -20.79 -16.74 -27.02
C LEU A 261 -21.67 -17.94 -26.62
N ALA A 262 -21.34 -18.60 -25.51
CA ALA A 262 -22.16 -19.68 -24.96
C ALA A 262 -23.55 -19.19 -24.51
N GLY A 263 -23.63 -18.05 -23.80
CA GLY A 263 -24.90 -17.45 -23.37
C GLY A 263 -25.76 -16.96 -24.53
N GLU A 264 -25.15 -16.42 -25.59
CA GLU A 264 -25.83 -15.98 -26.81
C GLU A 264 -26.23 -17.15 -27.74
N LEU A 265 -25.83 -18.39 -27.41
CA LEU A 265 -25.96 -19.56 -28.27
C LEU A 265 -25.31 -19.35 -29.66
N ASP A 266 -24.24 -18.55 -29.74
CA ASP A 266 -23.39 -18.43 -30.94
C ASP A 266 -22.39 -19.58 -30.98
N LEU A 267 -22.91 -20.76 -31.29
CA LEU A 267 -22.15 -22.01 -31.29
C LEU A 267 -21.06 -22.03 -32.37
N HIS A 268 -21.26 -21.35 -33.50
CA HIS A 268 -20.25 -21.25 -34.54
C HIS A 268 -19.04 -20.45 -34.04
N GLY A 269 -19.28 -19.23 -33.54
CA GLY A 269 -18.21 -18.39 -33.00
C GLY A 269 -17.50 -19.06 -31.82
N LEU A 270 -18.27 -19.73 -30.94
CA LEU A 270 -17.74 -20.46 -29.79
C LEU A 270 -16.79 -21.60 -30.22
N LEU A 271 -17.25 -22.49 -31.09
CA LEU A 271 -16.45 -23.63 -31.56
C LEU A 271 -15.20 -23.14 -32.32
N GLN A 272 -15.34 -22.12 -33.16
CA GLN A 272 -14.19 -21.53 -33.85
C GLN A 272 -13.15 -20.96 -32.87
N LEU A 273 -13.60 -20.29 -31.81
CA LEU A 273 -12.71 -19.76 -30.76
C LEU A 273 -12.00 -20.88 -29.99
N VAL A 274 -12.74 -21.94 -29.61
CA VAL A 274 -12.16 -23.10 -28.91
C VAL A 274 -11.11 -23.79 -29.79
N HIS A 275 -11.39 -23.98 -31.08
CA HIS A 275 -10.44 -24.58 -32.02
C HIS A 275 -9.16 -23.74 -32.21
N GLN A 276 -9.25 -22.40 -32.12
CA GLN A 276 -8.10 -21.51 -32.26
C GLN A 276 -7.24 -21.40 -30.99
N LEU A 277 -7.77 -21.81 -29.83
CA LEU A 277 -7.09 -21.68 -28.54
C LEU A 277 -5.68 -22.30 -28.54
N PRO A 278 -5.45 -23.54 -29.05
CA PRO A 278 -4.12 -24.13 -29.09
C PRO A 278 -3.12 -23.31 -29.93
N ALA A 279 -3.56 -22.76 -31.07
CA ALA A 279 -2.71 -21.99 -31.97
C ALA A 279 -2.35 -20.60 -31.43
N LEU A 280 -3.29 -19.91 -30.79
CA LEU A 280 -3.05 -18.58 -30.20
C LEU A 280 -2.03 -18.62 -29.05
N LEU A 281 -1.96 -19.73 -28.33
CA LEU A 281 -1.03 -19.92 -27.21
C LEU A 281 0.42 -20.08 -27.66
N GLN A 282 0.66 -20.69 -28.83
CA GLN A 282 2.01 -20.79 -29.41
C GLN A 282 2.60 -19.41 -29.74
N GLN A 283 1.77 -18.48 -30.23
CA GLN A 283 2.20 -17.12 -30.55
C GLN A 283 2.55 -16.31 -29.30
N GLN A 284 1.92 -16.57 -28.15
CA GLN A 284 2.20 -15.80 -26.93
C GLN A 284 3.53 -16.21 -26.25
N ARG A 285 3.90 -17.50 -26.29
CA ARG A 285 5.17 -17.98 -25.70
C ARG A 285 6.41 -17.53 -26.47
N SER A 286 6.36 -17.58 -27.80
CA SER A 286 7.46 -17.11 -28.65
C SER A 286 7.77 -15.61 -28.47
N VAL A 287 6.79 -14.81 -28.02
CA VAL A 287 6.99 -13.38 -27.70
C VAL A 287 7.58 -13.17 -26.30
N SER A 288 7.27 -14.02 -25.32
CA SER A 288 7.86 -13.93 -23.98
C SER A 288 9.33 -14.36 -23.95
N GLU A 289 9.71 -15.42 -24.66
CA GLU A 289 11.10 -15.91 -24.68
C GLU A 289 12.05 -14.94 -25.39
N ASN A 290 11.60 -14.28 -26.46
CA ASN A 290 12.37 -13.24 -27.12
C ASN A 290 12.61 -11.98 -26.26
N ARG A 291 11.85 -11.80 -25.17
CA ARG A 291 12.08 -10.70 -24.22
C ARG A 291 13.11 -11.03 -23.14
N GLU A 292 13.30 -12.30 -22.80
CA GLU A 292 14.25 -12.72 -21.77
C GLU A 292 15.69 -12.90 -22.31
N VAL A 293 15.85 -13.18 -23.61
CA VAL A 293 17.18 -13.27 -24.25
C VAL A 293 17.77 -11.89 -24.60
N GLY A 294 16.95 -10.83 -24.52
CA GLY A 294 17.34 -9.45 -24.87
C GLY A 294 17.64 -8.52 -23.69
N SER A 295 17.69 -9.04 -22.46
CA SER A 295 18.01 -8.30 -21.22
C SER A 295 19.26 -8.86 -20.55
#